data_AF-A0A2H3B470-F1
#
_entry.id   AF-A0A2H3B470-F1
#
_cell.length_a   1.000
_cell.length_b   1.000
_cell.length_c   1.000
_cell.angle_alpha   90.00
_cell.angle_beta   90.00
_cell.angle_gamma   90.00
#
_symmetry.space_group_name_H-M   'P 1'
#
loop_
_entity.id
_entity.type
_entity.pdbx_description
1 polymer ?
#
loop_
_entity_poly.entity_id
_entity_poly.type
_entity_poly.pdbx_seq_one_letter_code
_entity_poly.pdbx_strand_id
1 'polypeptide(L)'
;MVETWEADRKKPNPFARTVANKTEAAMHLQLAQEDAQDELAGLNGDELHTTSPKDMISQGIQLELSQIKAWFVVQEVRMPTVRGLRIHDSLGEGPSLPAYSLPLYLPSSILPAHGCAETLIQAESHLHIAQGYDLLHTIRSQLLALSKSYKDGDTNVLTQKEQLKCHKTTWDLNVWITQAKQYYCDVRKWLVVLSTEIGEWDWQVQLRILEDTDVHRIADDEVGISEGNRSMSWTWYSSHLGDVPGGVEECLRIEWCKTRARAHQ
;
A
#
# COMPACT_ATOMS: atom_id res chain seq x y z
N MET A 1 30.83 -8.39 -31.78
CA MET A 1 30.41 -9.49 -30.88
C MET A 1 29.42 -10.44 -31.57
N VAL A 2 28.44 -9.92 -32.32
CA VAL A 2 27.55 -10.72 -33.20
C VAL A 2 28.26 -11.17 -34.48
N GLU A 3 28.93 -10.24 -35.18
CA GLU A 3 29.67 -10.51 -36.42
C GLU A 3 30.76 -11.58 -36.26
N THR A 4 31.36 -11.67 -35.07
CA THR A 4 32.40 -12.66 -34.74
C THR A 4 31.85 -14.07 -34.53
N TRP A 5 30.57 -14.22 -34.19
CA TRP A 5 29.85 -15.50 -34.09
C TRP A 5 29.28 -15.93 -35.45
N GLU A 6 28.82 -14.98 -36.26
CA GLU A 6 28.37 -15.25 -37.63
C GLU A 6 29.50 -15.77 -38.52
N ALA A 7 30.71 -15.24 -38.35
CA ALA A 7 31.91 -15.72 -39.04
C ALA A 7 32.42 -17.08 -38.53
N ASP A 8 32.12 -17.46 -37.28
CA ASP A 8 32.58 -18.71 -36.68
C ASP A 8 31.52 -19.25 -35.70
N ARG A 9 30.65 -20.12 -36.22
CA ARG A 9 29.53 -20.74 -35.50
C ARG A 9 29.93 -21.60 -34.30
N LYS A 10 31.24 -21.84 -34.08
CA LYS A 10 31.76 -22.53 -32.88
C LYS A 10 31.87 -21.64 -31.65
N LYS A 11 31.76 -20.31 -31.79
CA LYS A 11 31.84 -19.38 -30.67
C LYS A 11 30.51 -19.36 -29.87
N PRO A 12 30.55 -18.99 -28.58
CA PRO A 12 29.34 -18.93 -27.75
C PRO A 12 28.33 -17.95 -28.36
N ASN A 13 27.11 -18.44 -28.55
CA ASN A 13 26.02 -17.67 -29.16
C ASN A 13 25.64 -16.50 -28.24
N PRO A 14 25.80 -15.23 -28.68
CA PRO A 14 25.49 -14.06 -27.87
C PRO A 14 23.98 -13.91 -27.57
N PHE A 15 23.11 -14.61 -28.29
CA PHE A 15 21.66 -14.67 -28.05
C PHE A 15 21.21 -15.88 -27.22
N ALA A 16 22.12 -16.80 -26.89
CA ALA A 16 21.78 -17.87 -25.96
C ALA A 16 21.56 -17.25 -24.58
N ARG A 17 20.43 -17.56 -23.95
CA ARG A 17 20.12 -17.17 -22.58
C ARG A 17 21.19 -17.76 -21.66
N THR A 18 22.17 -16.96 -21.25
CA THR A 18 23.38 -17.38 -20.52
C THR A 18 23.12 -17.74 -19.07
N VAL A 19 21.94 -17.43 -18.53
CA VAL A 19 21.58 -17.75 -17.15
C VAL A 19 20.41 -18.73 -17.16
N ALA A 20 20.71 -20.00 -16.92
CA ALA A 20 19.71 -20.95 -16.46
C ALA A 20 19.34 -20.51 -15.03
N ASN A 21 18.29 -19.69 -14.91
CA ASN A 21 17.74 -19.33 -13.61
C ASN A 21 17.38 -20.64 -12.91
N LYS A 22 17.99 -20.91 -11.75
CA LYS A 22 17.62 -22.08 -10.93
C LYS A 22 16.15 -21.94 -10.56
N THR A 23 15.38 -22.99 -10.77
CA THR A 23 14.00 -23.07 -10.31
C THR A 23 13.98 -22.96 -8.78
N GLU A 24 12.91 -22.40 -8.22
CA GLU A 24 12.71 -22.30 -6.76
C GLU A 24 12.98 -23.65 -6.05
N ALA A 25 12.42 -24.75 -6.58
CA ALA A 25 12.66 -26.10 -6.08
C ALA A 25 14.15 -26.53 -6.09
N ALA A 26 14.92 -26.08 -7.09
CA ALA A 26 16.35 -26.36 -7.17
C ALA A 26 17.15 -25.53 -6.16
N MET A 27 16.68 -24.32 -5.85
CA MET A 27 17.27 -23.48 -4.80
C MET A 27 17.01 -24.07 -3.41
N HIS A 28 15.77 -24.50 -3.11
CA HIS A 28 15.47 -25.17 -1.85
C HIS A 28 16.29 -26.44 -1.65
N LEU A 29 16.45 -27.25 -2.70
CA LEU A 29 17.27 -28.45 -2.65
C LEU A 29 18.75 -28.12 -2.38
N GLN A 30 19.28 -27.06 -3.01
CA GLN A 30 20.64 -26.62 -2.76
C GLN A 30 20.82 -26.12 -1.32
N LEU A 31 19.89 -25.31 -0.80
CA LEU A 31 19.96 -24.79 0.57
C LEU A 31 19.92 -25.92 1.60
N ALA A 32 19.07 -26.94 1.40
CA ALA A 32 19.03 -28.12 2.25
C ALA A 32 20.32 -28.95 2.16
N GLN A 33 20.96 -29.01 0.98
CA GLN A 33 22.27 -29.66 0.84
C GLN A 33 23.38 -28.88 1.54
N GLU A 34 23.36 -27.55 1.48
CA GLU A 34 24.31 -26.69 2.18
C GLU A 34 24.14 -26.82 3.71
N ASP A 35 22.91 -26.85 4.21
CA ASP A 35 22.65 -27.08 5.65
C ASP A 35 23.16 -28.45 6.11
N ALA A 36 22.91 -29.51 5.34
CA ALA A 36 23.47 -30.83 5.63
C ALA A 36 25.01 -30.86 5.58
N GLN A 37 25.63 -30.02 4.74
CA GLN A 37 27.09 -29.89 4.68
C GLN A 37 27.64 -29.10 5.87
N ASP A 38 26.96 -28.03 6.28
CA ASP A 38 27.32 -27.19 7.43
C ASP A 38 27.21 -27.98 8.76
N GLU A 39 26.19 -28.84 8.87
CA GLU A 39 26.03 -29.82 9.95
C GLU A 39 27.18 -30.83 10.00
N LEU A 40 27.55 -31.43 8.85
CA LEU A 40 28.67 -32.37 8.75
C LEU A 40 30.03 -31.72 9.03
N ALA A 41 30.18 -30.44 8.72
CA ALA A 41 31.41 -29.68 8.96
C ALA A 41 31.57 -29.21 10.41
N GLY A 42 30.55 -29.36 11.26
CA GLY A 42 30.57 -28.90 12.65
C GLY A 42 30.69 -27.38 12.78
N LEU A 43 30.28 -26.64 11.75
CA LEU A 43 30.33 -25.18 11.70
C LEU A 43 29.09 -24.52 12.34
N ASN A 44 28.07 -25.31 12.66
CA ASN A 44 26.92 -24.88 13.45
C ASN A 44 27.36 -24.71 14.91
N GLY A 45 27.78 -23.48 15.25
CA GLY A 45 28.02 -23.10 16.64
C GLY A 45 26.74 -23.21 17.45
N ASP A 46 26.76 -24.05 18.49
CA ASP A 46 25.79 -24.11 19.59
C ASP A 46 24.30 -24.07 19.18
N GLU A 47 23.75 -25.22 18.76
CA GLU A 47 22.34 -25.35 18.37
C GLU A 47 21.38 -25.29 19.59
N LEU A 48 21.04 -24.09 20.04
CA LEU A 48 19.87 -23.88 20.92
C LEU A 48 18.53 -24.03 20.16
N HIS A 49 18.55 -24.13 18.83
CA HIS A 49 17.36 -24.09 17.98
C HIS A 49 17.37 -25.22 16.94
N THR A 50 16.25 -25.93 16.84
CA THR A 50 16.04 -27.14 16.02
C THR A 50 15.98 -26.87 14.50
N THR A 51 15.97 -25.61 14.07
CA THR A 51 15.78 -25.24 12.66
C THR A 51 16.89 -24.31 12.18
N SER A 52 17.50 -24.64 11.04
CA SER A 52 18.45 -23.77 10.34
C SER A 52 17.81 -22.44 9.94
N PRO A 53 18.56 -21.32 9.89
CA PRO A 53 18.07 -20.06 9.34
C PRO A 53 17.56 -20.17 7.90
N LYS A 54 18.19 -21.00 7.06
CA LYS A 54 17.77 -21.19 5.66
C LYS A 54 16.42 -21.92 5.60
N ASP A 55 16.27 -22.94 6.43
CA ASP A 55 15.00 -23.66 6.62
C ASP A 55 13.89 -22.77 7.17
N MET A 56 14.18 -21.91 8.15
CA MET A 56 13.20 -20.95 8.69
C MET A 56 12.65 -20.03 7.59
N ILE A 57 13.52 -19.49 6.74
CA ILE A 57 13.10 -18.61 5.62
C ILE A 57 12.27 -19.40 4.60
N SER A 58 12.72 -20.61 4.25
CA SER A 58 12.01 -21.52 3.35
C SER A 58 10.59 -21.84 3.85
N GLN A 59 10.45 -22.18 5.13
CA GLN A 59 9.17 -22.45 5.77
C GLN A 59 8.27 -21.21 5.79
N GLY A 60 8.83 -20.02 6.02
CA GLY A 60 8.09 -18.76 5.96
C GLY A 60 7.44 -18.50 4.60
N ILE A 61 8.21 -18.65 3.52
CA ILE A 61 7.72 -18.48 2.14
C ILE A 61 6.58 -19.48 1.82
N GLN A 62 6.73 -20.73 2.24
CA GLN A 62 5.71 -21.75 2.04
C GLN A 62 4.43 -21.48 2.83
N LEU A 63 4.55 -20.93 4.05
CA LEU A 63 3.42 -20.55 4.88
C LEU A 63 2.57 -19.46 4.19
N GLU A 64 3.21 -18.41 3.68
CA GLU A 64 2.53 -17.33 2.96
C GLU A 64 1.75 -17.86 1.77
N LEU A 65 2.41 -18.68 0.93
CA LEU A 65 1.78 -19.30 -0.23
C LEU A 65 0.59 -20.19 0.17
N SER A 66 0.71 -20.93 1.26
CA SER A 66 -0.32 -21.83 1.77
C SER A 66 -1.55 -21.07 2.27
N GLN A 67 -1.35 -19.96 2.97
CA GLN A 67 -2.45 -19.10 3.44
C GLN A 67 -3.25 -18.51 2.27
N ILE A 68 -2.56 -18.03 1.23
CA ILE A 68 -3.22 -17.48 0.04
C ILE A 68 -4.00 -18.57 -0.70
N LYS A 69 -3.41 -19.75 -0.90
CA LYS A 69 -4.09 -20.89 -1.54
C LYS A 69 -5.32 -21.33 -0.75
N ALA A 70 -5.25 -21.38 0.57
CA ALA A 70 -6.39 -21.71 1.43
C ALA A 70 -7.52 -20.68 1.28
N TRP A 71 -7.19 -19.39 1.20
CA TRP A 71 -8.18 -18.35 0.91
C TRP A 71 -8.84 -18.52 -0.46
N PHE A 72 -8.10 -18.92 -1.51
CA PHE A 72 -8.67 -19.20 -2.83
C PHE A 72 -9.72 -20.32 -2.80
N VAL A 73 -9.54 -21.36 -1.98
CA VAL A 73 -10.55 -22.42 -1.84
C VAL A 73 -11.87 -21.84 -1.31
N VAL A 74 -11.81 -20.94 -0.34
CA VAL A 74 -13.01 -20.25 0.17
C VAL A 74 -13.60 -19.32 -0.89
N GLN A 75 -12.75 -18.64 -1.65
CA GLN A 75 -13.15 -17.74 -2.72
C GLN A 75 -13.90 -18.48 -3.82
N GLU A 76 -13.42 -19.66 -4.26
CA GLU A 76 -14.06 -20.45 -5.33
C GLU A 76 -15.49 -20.86 -4.99
N VAL A 77 -15.78 -21.12 -3.71
CA VAL A 77 -17.14 -21.46 -3.25
C VAL A 77 -18.08 -20.25 -3.34
N ARG A 78 -17.57 -19.04 -3.12
CA ARG A 78 -18.37 -17.79 -3.10
C ARG A 78 -18.41 -17.07 -4.45
N MET A 79 -17.36 -17.21 -5.26
CA MET A 79 -17.18 -16.58 -6.57
C MET A 79 -16.65 -17.62 -7.58
N PRO A 80 -17.54 -18.48 -8.12
CA PRO A 80 -17.11 -19.55 -9.02
C PRO A 80 -16.52 -19.03 -10.34
N THR A 81 -16.87 -17.81 -10.75
CA THR A 81 -16.33 -17.14 -11.95
C THR A 81 -14.81 -16.93 -11.88
N VAL A 82 -14.28 -16.68 -10.68
CA VAL A 82 -12.84 -16.44 -10.44
C VAL A 82 -11.98 -17.66 -10.79
N ARG A 83 -12.52 -18.87 -10.61
CA ARG A 83 -11.80 -20.10 -10.95
C ARG A 83 -11.43 -20.16 -12.44
N GLY A 84 -12.35 -19.74 -13.32
CA GLY A 84 -12.11 -19.68 -14.75
C GLY A 84 -10.99 -18.70 -15.12
N LEU A 85 -11.00 -17.52 -14.48
CA LEU A 85 -9.97 -16.49 -14.66
C LEU A 85 -8.60 -17.00 -14.25
N ARG A 86 -8.49 -17.61 -13.07
CA ARG A 86 -7.22 -18.19 -12.59
C ARG A 86 -6.68 -19.26 -13.52
N ILE A 87 -7.54 -20.13 -14.05
CA ILE A 87 -7.12 -21.14 -15.03
C ILE A 87 -6.59 -20.46 -16.29
N HIS A 88 -7.30 -19.46 -16.81
CA HIS A 88 -6.89 -18.72 -18.00
C HIS A 88 -5.51 -18.06 -17.81
N ASP A 89 -5.26 -17.45 -16.65
CA ASP A 89 -3.97 -16.78 -16.38
C ASP A 89 -2.85 -17.79 -16.10
N SER A 90 -3.15 -18.91 -15.44
CA SER A 90 -2.17 -19.99 -15.22
C SER A 90 -1.73 -20.70 -16.51
N LEU A 91 -2.52 -20.63 -17.58
CA LEU A 91 -2.17 -21.16 -18.89
C LEU A 91 -1.29 -20.20 -19.71
N GLY A 92 -1.27 -18.92 -19.36
CA GLY A 92 -0.57 -17.86 -20.09
C GLY A 92 0.81 -17.50 -19.55
N GLU A 93 1.09 -17.71 -18.26
CA GLU A 93 2.36 -17.32 -17.63
C GLU A 93 3.24 -18.51 -17.22
N GLY A 94 4.56 -18.30 -17.29
CA GLY A 94 5.61 -19.27 -16.96
C GLY A 94 5.72 -19.58 -15.44
N PRO A 95 6.94 -19.68 -14.87
CA PRO A 95 7.13 -20.27 -13.54
C PRO A 95 6.30 -19.58 -12.45
N SER A 96 5.84 -20.38 -11.47
CA SER A 96 5.04 -19.99 -10.30
C SER A 96 5.27 -18.55 -9.84
N LEU A 97 4.23 -17.72 -9.88
CA LEU A 97 4.27 -16.36 -9.34
C LEU A 97 4.50 -16.39 -7.82
N PRO A 98 5.31 -15.46 -7.27
CA PRO A 98 5.42 -15.25 -5.84
C PRO A 98 4.08 -14.92 -5.18
N ALA A 99 3.96 -15.23 -3.88
CA ALA A 99 2.77 -14.98 -3.08
C ALA A 99 2.22 -13.54 -3.20
N TYR A 100 3.11 -12.54 -3.17
CA TYR A 100 2.74 -11.13 -3.20
C TYR A 100 2.22 -10.61 -4.56
N SER A 101 2.45 -11.35 -5.66
CA SER A 101 2.03 -10.94 -7.00
C SER A 101 0.78 -11.66 -7.48
N LEU A 102 0.17 -12.51 -6.65
CA LEU A 102 -1.02 -13.25 -7.02
C LEU A 102 -2.26 -12.33 -7.02
N PRO A 103 -2.99 -12.20 -8.14
CA PRO A 103 -4.21 -11.41 -8.20
C PRO A 103 -5.28 -12.04 -7.30
N LEU A 104 -5.81 -11.25 -6.37
CA LEU A 104 -6.85 -11.71 -5.44
C LEU A 104 -8.22 -11.83 -6.11
N TYR A 105 -8.47 -11.13 -7.24
CA TYR A 105 -9.77 -11.11 -7.93
C TYR A 105 -10.94 -10.77 -7.00
N LEU A 106 -10.89 -9.58 -6.39
CA LEU A 106 -12.02 -9.04 -5.63
C LEU A 106 -13.14 -8.61 -6.59
N PRO A 107 -14.41 -8.53 -6.14
CA PRO A 107 -15.51 -8.07 -6.99
C PRO A 107 -15.21 -6.75 -7.72
N SER A 108 -14.61 -5.78 -7.03
CA SER A 108 -14.17 -4.49 -7.63
C SER A 108 -13.18 -4.62 -8.80
N SER A 109 -12.42 -5.72 -8.89
CA SER A 109 -11.43 -5.93 -9.96
C SER A 109 -11.95 -6.78 -11.12
N ILE A 110 -13.02 -7.55 -10.91
CA ILE A 110 -13.61 -8.43 -11.94
C ILE A 110 -14.85 -7.81 -12.60
N LEU A 111 -15.49 -6.86 -11.92
CA LEU A 111 -16.58 -6.05 -12.48
C LEU A 111 -16.02 -4.99 -13.44
N PRO A 112 -16.73 -4.68 -14.55
CA PRO A 112 -18.06 -5.19 -14.95
C PRO A 112 -18.01 -6.49 -15.78
N ALA A 113 -16.83 -7.06 -16.04
CA ALA A 113 -16.66 -8.16 -16.99
C ALA A 113 -17.34 -9.48 -16.54
N HIS A 114 -17.49 -9.68 -15.23
CA HIS A 114 -18.08 -10.89 -14.65
C HIS A 114 -19.08 -10.51 -13.57
N GLY A 115 -20.29 -11.07 -13.61
CA GLY A 115 -21.30 -10.85 -12.58
C GLY A 115 -20.89 -11.44 -11.23
N CYS A 116 -21.24 -10.73 -10.15
CA CYS A 116 -21.04 -11.16 -8.77
C CYS A 116 -22.36 -11.15 -8.00
N ALA A 117 -22.44 -11.93 -6.92
CA ALA A 117 -23.59 -11.87 -6.02
C ALA A 117 -23.65 -10.50 -5.34
N GLU A 118 -24.82 -9.87 -5.38
CA GLU A 118 -25.05 -8.51 -4.84
C GLU A 118 -24.61 -8.37 -3.37
N THR A 119 -24.85 -9.39 -2.54
CA THR A 119 -24.46 -9.38 -1.12
C THR A 119 -22.95 -9.25 -0.92
N LEU A 120 -22.14 -9.78 -1.84
CA LEU A 120 -20.69 -9.69 -1.78
C LEU A 120 -20.22 -8.30 -2.24
N ILE A 121 -20.86 -7.73 -3.27
CA ILE A 121 -20.59 -6.38 -3.75
C ILE A 121 -20.91 -5.36 -2.65
N GLN A 122 -22.03 -5.53 -1.94
CA GLN A 122 -22.41 -4.70 -0.78
C GLN A 122 -21.43 -4.86 0.40
N ALA A 123 -20.98 -6.09 0.68
CA ALA A 123 -20.00 -6.31 1.74
C ALA A 123 -18.65 -5.64 1.42
N GLU A 124 -18.18 -5.74 0.18
CA GLU A 124 -16.95 -5.08 -0.27
C GLU A 124 -17.10 -3.56 -0.27
N SER A 125 -18.24 -3.02 -0.73
CA SER A 125 -18.49 -1.58 -0.75
C SER A 125 -18.47 -0.99 0.67
N HIS A 126 -19.12 -1.64 1.63
CA HIS A 126 -19.09 -1.22 3.03
C HIS A 126 -17.68 -1.22 3.63
N LEU A 127 -16.87 -2.24 3.32
CA LEU A 127 -15.48 -2.31 3.77
C LEU A 127 -14.63 -1.18 3.16
N HIS A 128 -14.78 -0.92 1.86
CA HIS A 128 -14.09 0.19 1.21
C HIS A 128 -14.52 1.57 1.72
N ILE A 129 -15.79 1.75 2.06
CA ILE A 129 -16.27 2.98 2.71
C ILE A 129 -15.56 3.18 4.05
N ALA A 130 -15.50 2.14 4.89
CA ALA A 130 -14.80 2.19 6.16
C ALA A 130 -13.30 2.49 5.98
N GLN A 131 -12.63 1.80 5.04
CA GLN A 131 -11.23 2.07 4.69
C GLN A 131 -11.03 3.51 4.22
N GLY A 132 -11.95 4.05 3.43
CA GLY A 132 -11.92 5.45 2.99
C GLY A 132 -11.92 6.43 4.17
N TYR A 133 -12.73 6.16 5.21
CA TYR A 133 -12.73 6.96 6.43
C TYR A 133 -11.44 6.83 7.25
N ASP A 134 -10.96 5.61 7.45
CA ASP A 134 -9.73 5.34 8.19
C ASP A 134 -8.51 6.00 7.52
N LEU A 135 -8.47 5.98 6.19
CA LEU A 135 -7.42 6.63 5.42
C LEU A 135 -7.49 8.15 5.54
N LEU A 136 -8.68 8.71 5.45
CA LEU A 136 -8.86 10.15 5.61
C LEU A 136 -8.49 10.60 7.03
N HIS A 137 -8.83 9.81 8.06
CA HIS A 137 -8.39 10.03 9.43
C HIS A 137 -6.85 9.95 9.55
N THR A 138 -6.24 8.94 8.93
CA THR A 138 -4.77 8.78 8.92
C THR A 138 -4.09 9.98 8.26
N ILE A 139 -4.55 10.41 7.09
CA ILE A 139 -4.01 11.58 6.36
C ILE A 139 -4.07 12.82 7.25
N ARG A 140 -5.22 13.10 7.89
CA ARG A 140 -5.36 14.22 8.82
C ARG A 140 -4.38 14.14 9.98
N SER A 141 -4.28 12.98 10.62
CA SER A 141 -3.36 12.75 11.75
C SER A 141 -1.91 13.04 11.35
N GLN A 142 -1.47 12.58 10.17
CA GLN A 142 -0.11 12.83 9.68
C GLN A 142 0.10 14.30 9.29
N LEU A 143 -0.87 14.96 8.68
CA LEU A 143 -0.80 16.40 8.38
C LEU A 143 -0.68 17.24 9.66
N LEU A 144 -1.29 16.81 10.75
CA LEU A 144 -1.17 17.45 12.05
C LEU A 144 0.18 17.22 12.70
N ALA A 145 0.71 15.99 12.62
CA ALA A 145 2.08 15.70 13.05
C ALA A 145 3.09 16.57 12.29
N LEU A 146 2.91 16.74 10.98
CA LEU A 146 3.67 17.70 10.17
C LEU A 146 3.43 19.14 10.62
N SER A 147 2.20 19.55 10.90
CA SER A 147 1.91 20.91 11.41
C SER A 147 2.76 21.23 12.65
N LYS A 148 2.89 20.25 13.55
CA LYS A 148 3.66 20.36 14.78
C LYS A 148 5.18 20.34 14.53
N SER A 149 5.66 19.44 13.67
CA SER A 149 7.10 19.32 13.42
C SER A 149 7.74 20.59 12.86
N TYR A 150 7.04 21.35 12.02
CA TYR A 150 7.56 22.64 11.55
C TYR A 150 7.46 23.73 12.62
N LYS A 151 6.35 23.80 13.38
CA LYS A 151 6.24 24.78 14.49
C LYS A 151 7.39 24.61 15.48
N ASP A 152 7.69 23.36 15.85
CA ASP A 152 8.81 23.03 16.73
C ASP A 152 10.18 23.35 16.09
N GLY A 153 10.27 23.29 14.75
CA GLY A 153 11.47 23.67 14.00
C GLY A 153 11.68 25.18 13.88
N ASP A 154 10.60 25.96 13.75
CA ASP A 154 10.65 27.41 13.61
C ASP A 154 10.89 28.12 14.96
N THR A 155 10.39 27.57 16.07
CA THR A 155 10.54 28.18 17.39
C THR A 155 11.88 27.87 18.06
N ASN A 156 12.52 26.75 17.71
CA ASN A 156 13.68 26.25 18.43
C ASN A 156 14.97 26.41 17.61
N VAL A 157 16.03 26.92 18.24
CA VAL A 157 17.38 26.87 17.67
C VAL A 157 17.90 25.45 17.81
N LEU A 158 17.71 24.64 16.77
CA LEU A 158 18.11 23.23 16.73
C LEU A 158 19.60 23.08 16.41
N THR A 159 20.23 22.06 16.99
CA THR A 159 21.57 21.63 16.55
C THR A 159 21.51 20.95 15.18
N GLN A 160 22.64 20.90 14.46
CA GLN A 160 22.71 20.25 13.14
C GLN A 160 22.19 18.80 13.15
N LYS A 161 22.47 18.04 14.22
CA LYS A 161 22.01 16.64 14.35
C LYS A 161 20.48 16.56 14.53
N GLU A 162 19.89 17.50 15.25
CA GLU A 162 18.44 17.57 15.45
C GLU A 162 17.72 18.03 14.18
N GLN A 163 18.30 18.97 13.42
CA GLN A 163 17.80 19.38 12.12
C GLN A 163 17.68 18.20 11.15
N LEU A 164 18.71 17.34 11.08
CA LEU A 164 18.67 16.14 10.23
C LEU A 164 17.57 15.15 10.66
N LYS A 165 17.33 14.99 11.97
CA LYS A 165 16.24 14.16 12.49
C LYS A 165 14.88 14.74 12.12
N CYS A 166 14.67 16.04 12.35
CA CYS A 166 13.44 16.73 11.98
C CYS A 166 13.15 16.62 10.49
N HIS A 167 14.16 16.85 9.63
CA HIS A 167 14.01 16.71 8.19
C HIS A 167 13.65 15.27 7.79
N LYS A 168 14.31 14.27 8.39
CA LYS A 168 13.97 12.86 8.14
C LYS A 168 12.53 12.55 8.53
N THR A 169 12.10 12.94 9.72
CA THR A 169 10.71 12.74 10.18
C THR A 169 9.71 13.42 9.25
N THR A 170 9.99 14.65 8.82
CA THR A 170 9.14 15.36 7.85
C THR A 170 9.09 14.63 6.50
N TRP A 171 10.22 14.12 6.02
CA TRP A 171 10.25 13.34 4.77
C TRP A 171 9.45 12.04 4.91
N ASP A 172 9.65 11.28 5.98
CA ASP A 172 8.93 10.03 6.27
C ASP A 172 7.40 10.28 6.32
N LEU A 173 6.98 11.35 6.99
CA LEU A 173 5.56 11.76 7.08
C LEU A 173 4.96 12.12 5.71
N ASN A 174 5.70 12.84 4.85
CA ASN A 174 5.24 13.19 3.51
C ASN A 174 5.13 11.97 2.59
N VAL A 175 6.09 11.04 2.67
CA VAL A 175 6.03 9.77 1.93
C VAL A 175 4.77 8.99 2.34
N TRP A 176 4.50 8.90 3.65
CA TRP A 176 3.31 8.25 4.17
C TRP A 176 2.02 8.91 3.66
N ILE A 177 1.92 10.24 3.70
CA ILE A 177 0.74 10.97 3.21
C ILE A 177 0.51 10.68 1.73
N THR A 178 1.58 10.70 0.93
CA THR A 178 1.50 10.40 -0.50
C THR A 178 0.98 8.99 -0.74
N GLN A 179 1.48 8.00 0.00
CA GLN A 179 1.04 6.62 -0.10
C GLN A 179 -0.42 6.44 0.36
N ALA A 180 -0.80 7.03 1.50
CA ALA A 180 -2.17 6.99 2.01
C ALA A 180 -3.16 7.66 1.05
N LYS A 181 -2.74 8.75 0.40
CA LYS A 181 -3.49 9.42 -0.66
C LYS A 181 -3.70 8.52 -1.87
N GLN A 182 -2.64 7.88 -2.37
CA GLN A 182 -2.75 6.96 -3.50
C GLN A 182 -3.75 5.84 -3.20
N TYR A 183 -3.63 5.24 -2.02
CA TYR A 183 -4.53 4.18 -1.60
C TYR A 183 -5.98 4.68 -1.44
N TYR A 184 -6.20 5.89 -0.91
CA TYR A 184 -7.52 6.52 -0.88
C TYR A 184 -8.12 6.68 -2.28
N CYS A 185 -7.32 7.13 -3.24
CA CYS A 185 -7.75 7.27 -4.64
C CYS A 185 -8.10 5.91 -5.25
N ASP A 186 -7.36 4.85 -4.94
CA ASP A 186 -7.64 3.50 -5.44
C ASP A 186 -8.91 2.92 -4.81
N VAL A 187 -9.10 3.06 -3.50
CA VAL A 187 -10.35 2.72 -2.80
C VAL A 187 -11.54 3.43 -3.44
N ARG A 188 -11.40 4.71 -3.77
CA ARG A 188 -12.44 5.46 -4.45
C ARG A 188 -12.73 4.93 -5.85
N LYS A 189 -11.71 4.55 -6.63
CA LYS A 189 -11.91 3.92 -7.95
C LYS A 189 -12.69 2.62 -7.83
N TRP A 190 -12.36 1.78 -6.84
CA TRP A 190 -13.08 0.53 -6.58
C TRP A 190 -14.53 0.79 -6.16
N LEU A 191 -14.78 1.77 -5.29
CA LEU A 191 -16.14 2.17 -4.92
C LEU A 191 -16.97 2.66 -6.11
N VAL A 192 -16.37 3.39 -7.06
CA VAL A 192 -17.07 3.78 -8.31
C VAL A 192 -17.50 2.54 -9.10
N VAL A 193 -16.62 1.54 -9.26
CA VAL A 193 -16.95 0.29 -9.97
C VAL A 193 -18.05 -0.51 -9.27
N LEU A 194 -18.04 -0.56 -7.93
CA LEU A 194 -19.07 -1.27 -7.16
C LEU A 194 -20.42 -0.53 -7.17
N SER A 195 -20.40 0.80 -7.09
CA SER A 195 -21.61 1.63 -7.08
C SER A 195 -22.30 1.73 -8.45
N THR A 196 -21.59 1.53 -9.56
CA THR A 196 -22.23 1.42 -10.87
C THR A 196 -23.17 0.22 -10.97
N GLU A 197 -22.90 -0.86 -10.23
CA GLU A 197 -23.72 -2.08 -10.25
C GLU A 197 -24.86 -2.02 -9.23
N ILE A 198 -24.64 -1.44 -8.04
CA ILE A 198 -25.66 -1.35 -6.97
C ILE A 198 -26.59 -0.15 -7.18
N GLY A 199 -26.09 0.95 -7.76
CA GLY A 199 -26.83 2.22 -7.87
C GLY A 199 -26.78 3.09 -6.62
N GLU A 200 -25.96 2.76 -5.62
CA GLU A 200 -25.78 3.52 -4.38
C GLU A 200 -24.55 4.43 -4.45
N TRP A 201 -24.79 5.74 -4.40
CA TRP A 201 -23.75 6.77 -4.53
C TRP A 201 -23.62 7.67 -3.30
N ASP A 202 -24.31 7.32 -2.19
CA ASP A 202 -24.38 8.14 -0.98
C ASP A 202 -23.00 8.43 -0.38
N TRP A 203 -22.08 7.47 -0.51
CA TRP A 203 -20.70 7.60 -0.06
C TRP A 203 -19.94 8.74 -0.76
N GLN A 204 -20.30 9.12 -1.99
CA GLN A 204 -19.61 10.14 -2.78
C GLN A 204 -19.74 11.54 -2.17
N VAL A 205 -20.80 11.79 -1.40
CA VAL A 205 -21.00 13.06 -0.69
C VAL A 205 -19.94 13.24 0.41
N GLN A 206 -19.58 12.14 1.06
CA GLN A 206 -18.72 12.10 2.24
C GLN A 206 -17.25 11.82 1.87
N LEU A 207 -16.99 10.93 0.91
CA LEU A 207 -15.67 10.59 0.37
C LEU A 207 -15.47 11.25 -1.01
N ARG A 208 -15.10 12.53 -0.98
CA ARG A 208 -14.90 13.35 -2.19
C ARG A 208 -13.58 13.02 -2.89
N ILE A 209 -13.43 13.54 -4.11
CA ILE A 209 -12.16 13.48 -4.83
C ILE A 209 -11.12 14.24 -4.01
N LEU A 210 -9.96 13.62 -3.77
CA LEU A 210 -8.86 14.22 -3.03
C LEU A 210 -7.84 14.76 -4.02
N GLU A 211 -7.88 16.07 -4.28
CA GLU A 211 -6.91 16.74 -5.16
C GLU A 211 -5.56 16.96 -4.43
N ASP A 212 -4.50 17.31 -5.17
CA ASP A 212 -3.21 17.72 -4.57
C ASP A 212 -3.36 18.98 -3.72
N THR A 213 -4.27 19.87 -4.14
CA THR A 213 -4.64 21.09 -3.42
C THR A 213 -5.39 20.83 -2.13
N ASP A 214 -6.02 19.66 -1.94
CA ASP A 214 -6.79 19.38 -0.72
C ASP A 214 -5.93 18.82 0.42
N VAL A 215 -4.73 18.36 0.10
CA VAL A 215 -3.78 17.73 1.03
C VAL A 215 -2.76 18.78 1.49
N HIS A 216 -3.24 19.73 2.27
CA HIS A 216 -2.41 20.75 2.90
C HIS A 216 -2.59 20.73 4.41
N ARG A 217 -1.61 21.27 5.12
CA ARG A 217 -1.63 21.34 6.59
C ARG A 217 -2.63 22.41 7.02
N ILE A 218 -3.12 22.29 8.26
CA ILE A 218 -4.09 23.23 8.87
C ILE A 218 -3.55 24.67 8.95
N ALA A 219 -2.23 24.84 8.88
CA ALA A 219 -1.54 26.11 9.06
C ALA A 219 -0.49 26.38 7.97
N ASP A 220 -0.65 25.86 6.74
CA ASP A 220 0.29 26.22 5.68
C ASP A 220 0.18 27.72 5.38
N ASP A 221 1.20 28.46 5.82
CA ASP A 221 1.50 29.81 5.39
C ASP A 221 1.97 29.74 3.92
N GLU A 222 1.04 29.52 2.99
CA GLU A 222 1.38 29.62 1.57
C GLU A 222 1.95 31.02 1.30
N VAL A 223 3.23 31.05 0.92
CA VAL A 223 3.96 32.28 0.62
C VAL A 223 3.26 32.99 -0.53
N GLY A 224 2.53 34.07 -0.21
CA GLY A 224 1.76 34.86 -1.17
C GLY A 224 0.25 34.88 -0.94
N ILE A 225 -0.29 34.05 -0.04
CA ILE A 225 -1.70 34.12 0.37
C ILE A 225 -1.83 34.95 1.65
N SER A 226 -2.43 36.14 1.54
CA SER A 226 -2.81 36.95 2.68
C SER A 226 -3.71 36.15 3.63
N GLU A 227 -3.58 36.34 4.95
CA GLU A 227 -4.35 35.59 5.97
C GLU A 227 -5.88 35.60 5.73
N GLY A 228 -6.41 36.61 5.05
CA GLY A 228 -7.83 36.72 4.69
C GLY A 228 -8.32 35.79 3.57
N ASN A 229 -7.43 35.24 2.73
CA ASN A 229 -7.78 34.39 1.59
C ASN A 229 -7.52 32.88 1.84
N ARG A 230 -7.31 32.50 3.10
CA ARG A 230 -7.04 31.11 3.50
C ARG A 230 -8.36 30.37 3.73
N SER A 231 -8.62 29.34 2.93
CA SER A 231 -9.70 28.36 3.12
C SER A 231 -9.13 27.03 3.60
N MET A 232 -9.72 26.42 4.63
CA MET A 232 -9.38 25.03 4.96
C MET A 232 -9.86 24.09 3.84
N SER A 233 -9.17 22.97 3.60
CA SER A 233 -9.66 21.97 2.65
C SER A 233 -10.90 21.27 3.20
N TRP A 234 -11.74 20.75 2.30
CA TRP A 234 -12.93 19.98 2.66
C TRP A 234 -12.60 18.77 3.53
N THR A 235 -11.36 18.26 3.44
CA THR A 235 -10.86 17.20 4.31
C THR A 235 -11.01 17.59 5.78
N TRP A 236 -10.96 18.85 6.18
CA TRP A 236 -11.11 19.27 7.57
C TRP A 236 -12.56 19.60 7.97
N TYR A 237 -13.49 19.72 7.02
CA TYR A 237 -14.88 20.12 7.26
C TYR A 237 -15.88 18.97 7.42
N SER A 238 -15.47 17.72 7.22
CA SER A 238 -16.42 16.59 7.25
C SER A 238 -16.92 16.29 8.67
N SER A 239 -18.24 16.14 8.83
CA SER A 239 -18.95 15.81 10.09
C SER A 239 -18.50 14.52 10.81
N HIS A 240 -17.59 13.73 10.24
CA HIS A 240 -17.12 12.44 10.76
C HIS A 240 -15.74 12.53 11.44
N LEU A 241 -15.37 13.71 11.94
CA LEU A 241 -14.31 13.82 12.94
C LEU A 241 -14.82 13.11 14.20
N GLY A 242 -14.54 11.81 14.31
CA GLY A 242 -14.83 11.01 15.50
C GLY A 242 -13.99 11.44 16.70
N ASP A 243 -13.49 10.49 17.48
CA ASP A 243 -12.54 10.78 18.57
C ASP A 243 -11.18 11.20 18.00
N VAL A 244 -11.08 12.48 17.64
CA VAL A 244 -9.83 13.07 17.17
C VAL A 244 -8.88 13.21 18.37
N PRO A 245 -7.60 12.82 18.24
CA PRO A 245 -6.63 12.92 19.34
C PRO A 245 -6.64 14.34 19.92
N GLY A 246 -6.61 14.51 21.25
CA GLY A 246 -6.94 15.78 21.92
C GLY A 246 -6.17 17.05 21.48
N GLY A 247 -5.06 16.94 20.75
CA GLY A 247 -4.38 18.08 20.12
C GLY A 247 -4.96 18.52 18.77
N VAL A 248 -5.63 17.60 18.06
CA VAL A 248 -6.27 17.81 16.76
C VAL A 248 -7.55 18.62 16.91
N GLU A 249 -8.36 18.31 17.92
CA GLU A 249 -9.62 19.00 18.17
C GLU A 249 -9.40 20.49 18.50
N GLU A 250 -8.37 20.81 19.29
CA GLU A 250 -8.03 22.20 19.62
C GLU A 250 -7.51 22.97 18.39
N CYS A 251 -6.62 22.36 17.58
CA CYS A 251 -6.15 22.97 16.33
C CYS A 251 -7.32 23.26 15.36
N LEU A 252 -8.27 22.32 15.25
CA LEU A 252 -9.45 22.48 14.42
C LEU A 252 -10.41 23.52 14.97
N ARG A 253 -10.65 23.56 16.29
CA ARG A 253 -11.48 24.59 16.94
C ARG A 253 -10.92 25.99 16.69
N ILE A 254 -9.61 26.18 16.85
CA ILE A 254 -8.94 27.46 16.61
C ILE A 254 -9.11 27.90 15.16
N GLU A 255 -8.80 27.04 14.19
CA GLU A 255 -8.93 27.40 12.78
C GLU A 255 -10.39 27.53 12.33
N TRP A 256 -11.32 26.77 12.91
CA TRP A 256 -12.74 26.93 12.64
C TRP A 256 -13.24 28.29 13.13
N CYS A 257 -12.85 28.69 14.34
CA CYS A 257 -13.14 30.02 14.87
C CYS A 257 -12.57 31.14 13.99
N LYS A 258 -11.31 31.01 13.54
CA LYS A 258 -10.69 31.97 12.61
C LYS A 258 -11.44 32.03 11.27
N THR A 259 -11.80 30.88 10.70
CA THR A 259 -12.50 30.83 9.40
C THR A 259 -13.91 31.40 9.49
N ARG A 260 -14.61 31.11 10.60
CA ARG A 260 -15.92 31.70 10.87
C ARG A 260 -15.83 33.21 11.07
N ALA A 261 -14.81 33.71 11.77
CA ALA A 261 -14.57 35.14 11.92
C ALA A 261 -14.34 35.82 10.56
N ARG A 262 -13.62 35.18 9.64
CA ARG A 262 -13.44 35.65 8.24
C ARG A 262 -14.76 35.68 7.47
N ALA A 263 -15.60 34.65 7.60
CA ALA A 263 -16.87 34.56 6.87
C ALA A 263 -17.93 35.59 7.31
N HIS A 264 -17.76 36.18 8.50
CA HIS A 264 -18.65 37.20 9.06
C HIS A 264 -18.08 38.63 8.96
N GLN A 265 -16.92 38.81 8.31
CA GLN A 265 -16.26 40.10 8.07
C GLN A 265 -16.65 40.67 6.71
#